data_AF-A0A497M8D5-F1
#
_entry.id   AF-A0A497M8D5-F1
#
_cell.length_a   1.000
_cell.length_b   1.000
_cell.length_c   1.000
_cell.angle_alpha   90.00
_cell.angle_beta   90.00
_cell.angle_gamma   90.00
#
_symmetry.space_group_name_H-M   'P 1'
#
loop_
_entity.id
_entity.type
_entity.pdbx_description
1 polymer ?
#
loop_
_entity_poly.entity_id
_entity_poly.type
_entity_poly.pdbx_seq_one_letter_code
_entity_poly.pdbx_strand_id
1 'polypeptide(L)'
;MVRYMSFRFKRGQFLVLAALTVTIMILTSTTLLAYISVSRMNLSKTDFRKTVTQITLNSRRALATALAQVSKELNLRASLNDYSQYNRLEDYPEAKDEGFEFISNWLNDTYVKNAGLGLNLTLSGTDFECEWNTYRGYSRVYSNLSLDIRAYGFYGWNERIE
;
A
#
# COMPACT_ATOMS: atom_id res chain seq x y z
N MET A 1 40.72 4.84 76.88
CA MET A 1 39.69 3.95 76.31
C MET A 1 39.31 4.51 74.93
N VAL A 2 39.88 3.99 73.84
CA VAL A 2 39.61 4.49 72.47
C VAL A 2 39.01 3.34 71.67
N ARG A 3 37.75 3.53 71.24
CA ARG A 3 36.96 2.54 70.51
C ARG A 3 37.27 2.69 69.02
N TYR A 4 37.98 1.74 68.43
CA TYR A 4 38.17 1.69 66.98
C TYR A 4 36.89 1.20 66.32
N MET A 5 36.22 2.09 65.59
CA MET A 5 35.04 1.76 64.81
C MET A 5 35.50 1.27 63.42
N SER A 6 35.33 -0.03 63.16
CA SER A 6 35.76 -0.65 61.91
C SER A 6 34.81 -0.25 60.76
N PHE A 7 35.32 0.49 59.78
CA PHE A 7 34.63 0.72 58.51
C PHE A 7 34.99 -0.39 57.51
N ARG A 8 34.27 -1.50 57.56
CA ARG A 8 34.53 -2.66 56.69
C ARG A 8 33.26 -3.18 56.02
N PHE A 9 32.57 -2.34 55.23
CA PHE A 9 31.30 -2.74 54.62
C PHE A 9 30.95 -2.13 53.24
N LYS A 10 31.91 -1.72 52.39
CA LYS A 10 31.56 -1.10 51.08
C LYS A 10 32.13 -1.76 49.81
N ARG A 11 33.15 -2.62 49.90
CA ARG A 11 33.75 -3.25 48.69
C ARG A 11 33.07 -4.56 48.28
N GLY A 12 32.64 -5.39 49.25
CA GLY A 12 31.97 -6.66 48.97
C GLY A 12 30.57 -6.49 48.38
N GLN A 13 29.79 -5.53 48.87
CA GLN A 13 28.45 -5.23 48.34
C GLN A 13 28.49 -4.73 46.90
N PHE A 14 29.47 -3.89 46.53
CA PHE A 14 29.66 -3.44 45.16
C PHE A 14 29.98 -4.59 44.21
N LEU A 15 30.80 -5.54 44.65
CA LEU A 15 31.19 -6.72 43.87
C LEU A 15 29.99 -7.65 43.63
N VAL A 16 29.15 -7.83 44.65
CA VAL A 16 27.89 -8.58 44.53
C VAL A 16 26.92 -7.89 43.57
N LEU A 17 26.80 -6.56 43.64
CA LEU A 17 25.89 -5.79 42.78
C LEU A 17 26.31 -5.80 41.31
N ALA A 18 27.62 -5.72 41.05
CA ALA A 18 28.19 -5.83 39.71
C ALA A 18 28.02 -7.24 39.12
N ALA A 19 28.24 -8.28 39.93
CA ALA A 19 28.00 -9.66 39.50
C ALA A 19 26.52 -9.89 39.14
N LEU A 20 25.61 -9.32 39.94
CA LEU A 20 24.16 -9.43 39.72
C LEU A 20 23.70 -8.71 38.44
N THR A 21 24.27 -7.55 38.13
CA THR A 21 23.95 -6.82 36.89
C THR A 21 24.45 -7.57 35.66
N VAL A 22 25.65 -8.15 35.72
CA VAL A 22 26.19 -8.97 34.62
C VAL A 22 25.35 -10.22 34.39
N THR A 23 24.94 -10.93 35.46
CA THR A 23 24.09 -12.11 35.30
C THR A 23 22.73 -11.76 34.71
N ILE A 24 22.12 -10.63 35.12
CA ILE A 24 20.87 -10.15 34.52
C ILE A 24 21.06 -9.83 33.04
N MET A 25 22.15 -9.15 32.66
CA MET A 25 22.46 -8.83 31.25
C MET A 25 22.67 -10.07 30.39
N ILE A 26 23.36 -11.08 30.91
CA ILE A 26 23.56 -12.35 30.22
C ILE A 26 22.22 -13.07 30.07
N LEU A 27 21.42 -13.11 31.13
CA LEU A 27 20.13 -13.78 31.11
C LEU A 27 19.17 -13.14 30.11
N THR A 28 19.10 -11.81 30.08
CA THR A 28 18.26 -11.08 29.10
C THR A 28 18.76 -11.25 27.67
N SER A 29 20.07 -11.23 27.43
CA SER A 29 20.63 -11.45 26.10
C SER A 29 20.37 -12.87 25.61
N THR A 30 20.50 -13.86 26.49
CA THR A 30 20.29 -15.28 26.17
C THR A 30 18.82 -15.57 25.91
N THR A 31 17.89 -14.99 26.69
CA THR A 31 16.46 -15.14 26.44
C THR A 31 16.04 -14.44 25.15
N LEU A 32 16.61 -13.28 24.81
CA LEU A 32 16.34 -12.61 23.53
C LEU A 32 16.81 -13.45 22.34
N LEU A 33 18.04 -13.98 22.40
CA LEU A 33 18.59 -14.84 21.34
C LEU A 33 17.83 -16.15 21.22
N ALA A 34 17.47 -16.77 22.35
CA ALA A 34 16.64 -17.97 22.36
C ALA A 34 15.26 -17.68 21.76
N TYR A 35 14.65 -16.54 22.10
CA TYR A 35 13.38 -16.11 21.53
C TYR A 35 13.50 -15.88 20.02
N ILE A 36 14.55 -15.22 19.52
CA ILE A 36 14.76 -15.00 18.08
C ILE A 36 14.99 -16.33 17.35
N SER A 37 15.80 -17.23 17.92
CA SER A 37 16.12 -18.55 17.36
C SER A 37 14.90 -19.49 17.32
N VAL A 38 14.16 -19.56 18.43
CA VAL A 38 12.97 -20.43 18.57
C VAL A 38 11.76 -19.85 17.84
N SER A 39 11.54 -18.53 17.91
CA SER A 39 10.43 -17.89 17.18
C SER A 39 10.64 -17.88 15.68
N ARG A 40 11.84 -18.26 15.18
CA ARG A 40 12.28 -18.21 13.79
C ARG A 40 11.57 -17.05 13.10
N MET A 41 11.75 -15.80 13.53
CA MET A 41 11.02 -14.61 13.05
C MET A 41 10.34 -14.88 11.70
N ASN A 42 9.13 -15.46 11.77
CA ASN A 42 8.57 -16.11 10.60
C ASN A 42 7.96 -14.92 9.92
N LEU A 43 8.72 -14.31 9.00
CA LEU A 43 8.17 -13.34 8.06
C LEU A 43 6.95 -14.04 7.49
N SER A 44 5.77 -13.63 7.95
CA SER A 44 4.52 -14.27 7.59
C SER A 44 4.50 -14.28 6.08
N LYS A 45 4.63 -15.47 5.49
CA LYS A 45 4.58 -15.62 4.04
C LYS A 45 3.19 -15.15 3.64
N THR A 46 3.11 -13.89 3.22
CA THR A 46 1.85 -13.34 2.75
C THR A 46 1.52 -14.13 1.50
N ASP A 47 0.30 -14.64 1.40
CA ASP A 47 -0.11 -15.35 0.22
C ASP A 47 -0.12 -14.36 -0.96
N PHE A 48 0.95 -14.36 -1.75
CA PHE A 48 1.11 -13.45 -2.86
C PHE A 48 -0.03 -13.58 -3.86
N ARG A 49 -0.65 -14.77 -3.99
CA ARG A 49 -1.82 -14.98 -4.85
C ARG A 49 -3.00 -14.15 -4.37
N LYS A 50 -3.22 -14.12 -3.05
CA LYS A 50 -4.25 -13.28 -2.45
C LYS A 50 -3.97 -11.80 -2.71
N THR A 51 -2.72 -11.36 -2.60
CA THR A 51 -2.33 -9.98 -2.89
C THR A 51 -2.55 -9.62 -4.36
N VAL A 52 -2.13 -10.47 -5.30
CA VAL A 52 -2.34 -10.28 -6.75
C VAL A 52 -3.83 -10.17 -7.06
N THR A 53 -4.64 -11.11 -6.57
CA THR A 53 -6.10 -11.08 -6.76
C THR A 53 -6.72 -9.80 -6.19
N GLN A 54 -6.29 -9.38 -4.99
CA GLN A 54 -6.80 -8.19 -4.35
C GLN A 54 -6.43 -6.91 -5.12
N ILE A 55 -5.18 -6.78 -5.57
CA ILE A 55 -4.73 -5.64 -6.39
C ILE A 55 -5.50 -5.61 -7.71
N THR A 56 -5.67 -6.76 -8.37
CA THR A 56 -6.40 -6.87 -9.64
C THR A 56 -7.86 -6.43 -9.50
N LEU A 57 -8.57 -6.95 -8.50
CA LEU A 57 -9.96 -6.57 -8.22
C LEU A 57 -10.08 -5.09 -7.85
N ASN A 58 -9.14 -4.57 -7.07
CA ASN A 58 -9.12 -3.16 -6.71
C ASN A 58 -8.78 -2.26 -7.91
N SER A 59 -7.98 -2.74 -8.87
CA SER A 59 -7.67 -2.01 -10.10
C SER A 59 -8.93 -1.79 -10.94
N ARG A 60 -9.76 -2.84 -11.11
CA ARG A 60 -11.06 -2.72 -11.78
C ARG A 60 -11.99 -1.73 -11.07
N ARG A 61 -12.04 -1.78 -9.74
CA ARG A 61 -12.81 -0.80 -8.95
C ARG A 61 -12.26 0.61 -9.11
N ALA A 62 -10.94 0.77 -9.13
CA ALA A 62 -10.31 2.07 -9.31
C ALA A 62 -10.63 2.65 -10.68
N LEU A 63 -10.61 1.84 -11.75
CA LEU A 63 -11.04 2.25 -13.08
C LEU A 63 -12.52 2.64 -13.11
N ALA A 64 -13.40 1.83 -12.53
CA ALA A 64 -14.82 2.16 -12.48
C ALA A 64 -15.08 3.48 -11.71
N THR A 65 -14.36 3.72 -10.62
CA THR A 65 -14.44 4.99 -9.89
C THR A 65 -13.88 6.15 -10.70
N ALA A 66 -12.76 5.96 -11.40
CA ALA A 66 -12.20 6.97 -12.29
C ALA A 66 -13.19 7.34 -13.40
N LEU A 67 -13.80 6.35 -14.06
CA LEU A 67 -14.83 6.56 -15.07
C LEU A 67 -16.05 7.30 -14.50
N ALA A 68 -16.41 7.03 -13.24
CA ALA A 68 -17.47 7.76 -12.56
C ALA A 68 -17.11 9.24 -12.34
N GLN A 69 -15.85 9.57 -12.03
CA GLN A 69 -15.40 10.96 -11.94
C GLN A 69 -15.44 11.66 -13.31
N VAL A 70 -14.92 11.01 -14.36
CA VAL A 70 -14.96 11.54 -15.74
C VAL A 70 -16.41 11.80 -16.17
N SER A 71 -17.30 10.82 -15.96
CA SER A 71 -18.72 10.95 -16.29
C SER A 71 -19.41 12.03 -15.47
N LYS A 72 -19.06 12.17 -14.19
CA LYS A 72 -19.60 13.22 -13.33
C LYS A 72 -19.19 14.61 -13.82
N GLU A 73 -17.92 14.79 -14.19
CA GLU A 73 -17.39 16.07 -14.65
C GLU A 73 -17.99 16.47 -16.01
N LEU A 74 -18.10 15.51 -16.95
CA LEU A 74 -18.80 15.73 -18.22
C LEU A 74 -20.27 16.12 -18.00
N ASN A 75 -20.98 15.45 -17.09
CA ASN A 75 -22.37 15.77 -16.77
C ASN A 75 -22.51 17.14 -16.09
N LEU A 76 -21.57 17.53 -15.22
CA LEU A 76 -21.55 18.86 -14.63
C LEU A 76 -21.40 19.92 -15.73
N ARG A 77 -20.48 19.71 -16.68
CA ARG A 77 -20.28 20.61 -17.82
C ARG A 77 -21.53 20.74 -18.67
N ALA A 78 -22.19 19.63 -18.96
CA ALA A 78 -23.46 19.61 -19.70
C ALA A 78 -24.57 20.38 -18.96
N SER A 79 -24.69 20.19 -17.65
CA SER A 79 -25.67 20.87 -16.78
C SER A 79 -25.49 22.39 -16.71
N LEU A 80 -24.24 22.86 -16.74
CA LEU A 80 -23.92 24.30 -16.72
C LEU A 80 -24.09 24.99 -18.08
N ASN A 81 -24.15 24.22 -19.16
CA ASN A 81 -24.25 24.72 -20.52
C ASN A 81 -25.53 24.16 -21.18
N ASP A 82 -25.38 23.33 -22.20
CA ASP A 82 -26.47 22.61 -22.84
C ASP A 82 -26.08 21.14 -23.01
N TYR A 83 -26.95 20.24 -22.54
CA TYR A 83 -26.80 18.81 -22.73
C TYR A 83 -26.64 18.44 -24.20
N SER A 84 -27.21 19.17 -25.15
CA SER A 84 -27.06 18.87 -26.58
C SER A 84 -25.60 18.94 -27.07
N GLN A 85 -24.76 19.72 -26.39
CA GLN A 85 -23.38 20.04 -26.79
C GLN A 85 -22.31 19.24 -26.04
N TYR A 86 -22.67 18.54 -24.96
CA TYR A 86 -21.74 17.83 -24.08
C TYR A 86 -22.24 16.40 -23.80
N ASN A 87 -22.56 15.69 -24.88
CA ASN A 87 -23.03 14.31 -24.80
C ASN A 87 -21.91 13.29 -25.00
N ARG A 88 -20.74 13.76 -25.45
CA ARG A 88 -19.59 12.91 -25.71
C ARG A 88 -18.37 13.41 -24.97
N LEU A 89 -17.46 12.50 -24.67
CA LEU A 89 -16.22 12.88 -23.99
C LEU A 89 -15.31 13.72 -24.90
N GLU A 90 -15.43 13.59 -26.22
CA GLU A 90 -14.72 14.44 -27.18
C GLU A 90 -15.15 15.91 -27.11
N ASP A 91 -16.36 16.20 -26.60
CA ASP A 91 -16.88 17.56 -26.46
C ASP A 91 -16.22 18.31 -25.28
N TYR A 92 -15.68 17.56 -24.30
CA TYR A 92 -14.96 18.09 -23.16
C TYR A 92 -13.88 17.10 -22.67
N PRO A 93 -12.75 17.01 -23.40
CA PRO A 93 -11.70 16.04 -23.11
C PRO A 93 -11.02 16.25 -21.76
N GLU A 94 -11.06 17.47 -21.21
CA GLU A 94 -10.49 17.82 -19.90
C GLU A 94 -11.14 17.03 -18.76
N ALA A 95 -12.37 16.52 -18.93
CA ALA A 95 -12.98 15.62 -17.95
C ALA A 95 -12.15 14.35 -17.69
N LYS A 96 -11.28 13.94 -18.63
CA LYS A 96 -10.35 12.81 -18.44
C LYS A 96 -9.34 13.07 -17.31
N ASP A 97 -8.98 14.33 -17.05
CA ASP A 97 -7.95 14.67 -16.07
C ASP A 97 -8.35 14.25 -14.66
N GLU A 98 -9.63 14.41 -14.29
CA GLU A 98 -10.19 13.94 -13.01
C GLU A 98 -10.06 12.41 -12.85
N GLY A 99 -10.27 11.66 -13.93
CA GLY A 99 -10.08 10.21 -13.95
C GLY A 99 -8.62 9.81 -13.76
N PHE A 100 -7.71 10.47 -14.48
CA PHE A 100 -6.27 10.21 -14.40
C PHE A 100 -5.67 10.62 -13.05
N GLU A 101 -6.13 11.73 -12.47
CA GLU A 101 -5.73 12.15 -11.13
C GLU A 101 -6.14 11.10 -10.09
N PHE A 102 -7.39 10.62 -10.15
CA PHE A 102 -7.86 9.57 -9.26
C PHE A 102 -7.04 8.28 -9.38
N ILE A 103 -6.75 7.83 -10.61
CA ILE A 103 -5.93 6.64 -10.85
C ILE A 103 -4.52 6.82 -10.28
N SER A 104 -3.91 7.99 -10.48
CA SER A 104 -2.57 8.30 -10.00
C SER A 104 -2.50 8.27 -8.46
N ASN A 105 -3.50 8.88 -7.81
CA ASN A 105 -3.62 8.86 -6.35
C ASN A 105 -3.82 7.43 -5.83
N TRP A 106 -4.70 6.65 -6.47
CA TRP A 106 -4.93 5.25 -6.11
C TRP A 106 -3.67 4.38 -6.27
N LEU A 107 -2.90 4.59 -7.34
CA LEU A 107 -1.63 3.90 -7.56
C LEU A 107 -0.65 4.21 -6.42
N ASN A 108 -0.49 5.50 -6.09
CA ASN A 108 0.40 5.93 -5.01
C ASN A 108 -0.02 5.32 -3.65
N ASP A 109 -1.30 5.38 -3.30
CA ASP A 109 -1.83 4.76 -2.08
C ASP A 109 -1.60 3.25 -2.05
N THR A 110 -1.74 2.58 -3.20
CA THR A 110 -1.49 1.15 -3.34
C THR A 110 0.00 0.83 -3.14
N TYR A 111 0.90 1.65 -3.67
CA TYR A 111 2.34 1.51 -3.44
C TYR A 111 2.70 1.68 -1.96
N VAL A 112 2.20 2.74 -1.31
CA VAL A 112 2.46 3.02 0.10
C VAL A 112 1.95 1.88 0.99
N LYS A 113 0.71 1.41 0.74
CA LYS A 113 0.09 0.31 1.48
C LYS A 113 0.87 -1.01 1.37
N ASN A 114 1.63 -1.19 0.29
CA ASN A 114 2.33 -2.42 -0.03
C ASN A 114 3.86 -2.23 -0.17
N ALA A 115 4.43 -1.20 0.48
CA ALA A 115 5.84 -0.81 0.30
C ALA A 115 6.84 -1.96 0.57
N GLY A 116 6.50 -2.90 1.45
CA GLY A 116 7.35 -4.07 1.75
C GLY A 116 7.38 -5.17 0.66
N LEU A 117 6.53 -5.07 -0.37
CA LEU A 117 6.40 -6.11 -1.40
C LEU A 117 7.24 -5.87 -2.65
N GLY A 118 7.82 -4.67 -2.79
CA GLY A 118 8.51 -4.27 -4.02
C GLY A 118 7.59 -4.37 -5.23
N LEU A 119 6.36 -3.86 -5.12
CA LEU A 119 5.38 -3.86 -6.20
C LEU A 119 5.90 -3.08 -7.40
N ASN A 120 5.62 -3.59 -8.59
CA ASN A 120 5.69 -2.86 -9.85
C ASN A 120 4.31 -2.94 -10.48
N LEU A 121 3.51 -1.89 -10.33
CA LEU A 121 2.12 -1.84 -10.71
C LEU A 121 1.91 -0.72 -11.74
N THR A 122 1.50 -1.08 -12.95
CA THR A 122 1.26 -0.10 -14.01
C THR A 122 -0.10 -0.30 -14.65
N LEU A 123 -0.75 0.81 -14.95
CA LEU A 123 -1.92 0.89 -15.79
C LEU A 123 -1.49 1.62 -17.05
N SER A 124 -1.65 0.98 -18.21
CA SER A 124 -1.18 1.49 -19.50
C SER A 124 -2.25 1.38 -20.57
N GLY A 125 -2.24 2.31 -21.52
CA GLY A 125 -3.28 2.39 -22.54
C GLY A 125 -4.67 2.64 -21.94
N THR A 126 -4.73 3.38 -20.82
CA THR A 126 -5.99 3.77 -20.21
C THR A 126 -6.73 4.71 -21.16
N ASP A 127 -7.94 4.33 -21.56
CA ASP A 127 -8.80 5.21 -22.34
C ASP A 127 -10.21 5.23 -21.77
N PHE A 128 -10.78 6.41 -21.78
CA PHE A 128 -12.14 6.69 -21.32
C PHE A 128 -12.98 7.05 -22.53
N GLU A 129 -14.19 6.52 -22.57
CA GLU A 129 -15.17 6.85 -23.59
C GLU A 129 -16.53 7.07 -22.94
N CYS A 130 -17.15 8.20 -23.25
CA CYS A 130 -18.53 8.49 -22.90
C CYS A 130 -19.25 8.90 -24.18
N GLU A 131 -20.33 8.21 -24.52
CA GLU A 131 -21.19 8.56 -25.64
C GLU A 131 -22.66 8.41 -25.23
N TRP A 132 -23.29 9.53 -24.89
CA TRP A 132 -24.65 9.58 -24.36
C TRP A 132 -25.69 10.01 -25.39
N ASN A 133 -25.27 10.45 -26.58
CA ASN A 133 -26.18 10.86 -27.67
C ASN A 133 -26.74 9.68 -28.49
N THR A 134 -26.50 8.43 -28.07
CA THR A 134 -27.01 7.23 -28.73
C THR A 134 -28.26 6.70 -28.02
N TYR A 135 -29.04 5.84 -28.70
CA TYR A 135 -30.27 5.26 -28.14
C TYR A 135 -30.08 4.55 -26.78
N ARG A 136 -28.89 3.99 -26.52
CA ARG A 136 -28.59 3.32 -25.25
C ARG A 136 -27.74 4.15 -24.30
N GLY A 137 -26.90 5.05 -24.82
CA GLY A 137 -25.89 5.76 -24.03
C GLY A 137 -24.88 4.82 -23.38
N TYR A 138 -23.60 5.16 -23.37
CA TYR A 138 -22.63 4.38 -22.61
C TYR A 138 -21.50 5.24 -22.05
N SER A 139 -20.91 4.74 -20.97
CA SER A 139 -19.62 5.17 -20.45
C SER A 139 -18.80 3.91 -20.23
N ARG A 140 -17.55 3.90 -20.71
CA ARG A 140 -16.64 2.77 -20.59
C ARG A 140 -15.21 3.24 -20.39
N VAL A 141 -14.42 2.41 -19.73
CA VAL A 141 -13.00 2.62 -19.52
C VAL A 141 -12.28 1.31 -19.76
N TYR A 142 -11.10 1.38 -20.34
CA TYR A 142 -10.25 0.23 -20.58
C TYR A 142 -8.83 0.55 -20.18
N SER A 143 -8.10 -0.42 -19.63
CA SER A 143 -6.67 -0.28 -19.38
C SER A 143 -6.00 -1.66 -19.36
N ASN A 144 -4.70 -1.68 -19.65
CA ASN A 144 -3.86 -2.85 -19.42
C ASN A 144 -3.19 -2.73 -18.06
N LEU A 145 -3.47 -3.68 -17.18
CA LEU A 145 -2.86 -3.83 -15.87
C LEU A 145 -1.64 -4.72 -15.98
N SER A 146 -0.47 -4.24 -15.54
CA SER A 146 0.71 -5.06 -15.34
C SER A 146 1.17 -5.00 -13.88
N LEU A 147 1.46 -6.17 -13.31
CA LEU A 147 1.82 -6.32 -11.90
C LEU A 147 2.98 -7.31 -11.72
N ASP A 148 4.04 -6.85 -11.04
CA ASP A 148 5.07 -7.69 -10.48
C ASP A 148 5.16 -7.52 -8.96
N ILE A 149 5.54 -8.59 -8.26
CA ILE A 149 5.82 -8.59 -6.83
C ILE A 149 7.24 -9.13 -6.59
N ARG A 150 8.20 -8.21 -6.53
CA ARG A 150 9.64 -8.56 -6.47
C ARG A 150 10.02 -9.32 -5.21
N ALA A 151 9.42 -8.99 -4.07
CA ALA A 151 9.70 -9.67 -2.79
C ALA A 151 9.41 -11.18 -2.82
N TYR A 152 8.54 -11.62 -3.74
CA TYR A 152 8.16 -13.03 -3.91
C TYR A 152 8.65 -13.63 -5.23
N GLY A 153 9.42 -12.88 -6.04
CA GLY A 153 9.85 -13.33 -7.36
C GLY A 153 8.70 -13.58 -8.35
N PHE A 154 7.56 -12.93 -8.15
CA PHE A 154 6.38 -13.05 -9.02
C PHE A 154 6.41 -11.96 -10.09
N TYR A 155 6.38 -12.36 -11.36
CA TYR A 155 6.52 -11.45 -12.50
C TYR A 155 5.54 -11.78 -13.61
N GLY A 156 5.22 -10.78 -14.42
CA GLY A 156 4.51 -10.95 -15.70
C GLY A 156 3.01 -11.13 -15.59
N TRP A 157 2.40 -10.76 -14.46
CA TRP A 157 0.94 -10.68 -14.41
C TRP A 157 0.49 -9.52 -15.29
N ASN A 158 -0.29 -9.83 -16.31
CA ASN A 158 -0.82 -8.87 -17.24
C ASN A 158 -2.27 -9.20 -17.55
N GLU A 159 -3.14 -8.21 -17.48
CA GLU A 159 -4.56 -8.37 -17.73
C GLU A 159 -5.16 -7.10 -18.33
N ARG A 160 -5.97 -7.27 -19.38
CA ARG A 160 -6.84 -6.20 -19.87
C ARG A 160 -8.04 -6.10 -18.93
N ILE A 161 -8.22 -4.92 -18.34
CA ILE A 161 -9.30 -4.63 -17.40
C ILE A 161 -10.20 -3.54 -17.96
N GLU A 162 -11.50 -3.72 -17.70
CA GLU A 162 -12.62 -2.93 -18.22
C GLU A 162 -13.61 -2.65 -17.09
#